data_AF-A0A8J6KSM5-F1
#
_entry.id   AF-A0A8J6KSM5-F1
#
_cell.length_a   1.000
_cell.length_b   1.000
_cell.length_c   1.000
_cell.angle_alpha   90.00
_cell.angle_beta   90.00
_cell.angle_gamma   90.00
#
_symmetry.space_group_name_H-M   'P 1'
#
loop_
_entity.id
_entity.type
_entity.pdbx_description
1 polymer ?
#
loop_
_entity_poly.entity_id
_entity_poly.type
_entity_poly.pdbx_seq_one_letter_code
_entity_poly.pdbx_strand_id
1 'polypeptide(L)'
;MPPPADIVKVAIKWPGAYPKFMEIDQVVTLPLMEHSFQIKKPKVSPVPAGRYLNKPIRVKGRWSLANHEYFALQHADSSNFYITEKNRNEIKNGSILLLTTSPAQNAQQLHERIQSSSMDAKLEALKDLASLSRDVTFAQEFINLDGISLLTQMVESGTDFGDMLSFTLTAFVELMDHGIVSWDTFSVAFIKKIASFVNKSAIDISILQRSLAILESMVLNSHDLYQKVAQEITIGQLIPHLQGTDQEIQTYTIAVINALFLKAPDERRQEMANILAQKQLRYIILTHVIRAQRAINNEMAHQLYVLQVLTFNLLEDRMMTKMDPQDQAQRDIIFELRRIAFDAESEPNNSSGSMEKRKSMYTRDYKKLGFINHVNPAMDFTQTPPGMLALDNMLYFAKHHQDAYIRIVLENSSREDKHECPFGRSSIDLTKMLCEILKVGELHVGTGMGLALFRPVIAANETGKSSNLPFVCRYQMLTIAKSIEFCSDAEIMTWNPFCPYI
;
A
#
# COMPACT_ATOMS: atom_id res chain seq x y z
N MET A 1 8.02 -32.34 -18.98
CA MET A 1 7.78 -31.59 -20.23
C MET A 1 8.82 -32.01 -21.24
N PRO A 2 8.48 -32.17 -22.53
CA PRO A 2 9.51 -32.32 -23.55
C PRO A 2 10.38 -31.04 -23.59
N PRO A 3 11.67 -31.15 -23.90
CA PRO A 3 12.51 -29.97 -24.09
C PRO A 3 11.91 -29.07 -25.19
N PRO A 4 12.04 -27.73 -25.07
CA PRO A 4 11.63 -26.81 -26.13
C PRO A 4 12.25 -27.27 -27.46
N ALA A 5 11.49 -27.19 -28.55
CA ALA A 5 12.03 -27.53 -29.85
C ALA A 5 13.20 -26.59 -30.17
N ASP A 6 14.35 -27.18 -30.52
CA ASP A 6 15.58 -26.46 -30.88
C ASP A 6 15.40 -25.53 -32.10
N ILE A 7 14.31 -25.70 -32.85
CA ILE A 7 13.95 -24.88 -34.01
C ILE A 7 12.51 -24.41 -33.84
N VAL A 8 12.29 -23.09 -33.96
CA VAL A 8 10.96 -22.47 -33.98
C VAL A 8 10.64 -21.86 -35.34
N LYS A 9 9.47 -22.17 -35.88
CA LYS A 9 8.94 -21.64 -37.13
C LYS A 9 8.18 -20.36 -36.84
N VAL A 10 8.57 -19.25 -37.46
CA VAL A 10 7.97 -17.93 -37.25
C VAL A 10 7.65 -17.25 -38.57
N ALA A 11 6.76 -16.27 -38.54
CA ALA A 11 6.53 -15.35 -39.66
C ALA A 11 7.04 -13.96 -39.30
N ILE A 12 8.02 -13.42 -40.03
CA ILE A 12 8.54 -12.06 -39.82
C ILE A 12 7.86 -11.12 -40.80
N LYS A 13 7.28 -10.03 -40.29
CA LYS A 13 6.62 -8.96 -41.04
C LYS A 13 7.51 -7.73 -41.15
N TRP A 14 7.37 -7.00 -42.25
CA TRP A 14 7.98 -5.70 -42.50
C TRP A 14 6.96 -4.79 -43.19
N PRO A 15 6.83 -3.51 -42.78
CA PRO A 15 5.88 -2.59 -43.40
C PRO A 15 6.03 -2.53 -44.93
N GLY A 16 4.93 -2.72 -45.65
CA GLY A 16 4.91 -2.69 -47.12
C GLY A 16 5.50 -3.92 -47.82
N ALA A 17 5.80 -5.01 -47.09
CA ALA A 17 6.30 -6.26 -47.68
C ALA A 17 5.52 -7.50 -47.21
N TYR A 18 5.53 -8.55 -48.03
CA TYR A 18 4.94 -9.84 -47.66
C TYR A 18 5.70 -10.48 -46.48
N PRO A 19 4.98 -11.09 -45.52
CA PRO A 19 5.61 -11.79 -44.40
C PRO A 19 6.50 -12.93 -44.89
N LYS A 20 7.60 -13.18 -44.18
CA LYS A 20 8.54 -14.26 -44.48
C LYS A 20 8.52 -15.33 -43.39
N PHE A 21 8.36 -16.57 -43.82
CA PHE A 21 8.43 -17.73 -42.93
C PHE A 21 9.88 -18.16 -42.73
N MET A 22 10.29 -18.27 -41.48
CA MET A 22 11.66 -18.64 -41.11
C MET A 22 11.67 -19.66 -39.99
N GLU A 23 12.71 -20.48 -40.01
CA GLU A 23 13.04 -21.41 -38.95
C GLU A 23 14.20 -20.81 -38.15
N ILE A 24 13.94 -20.42 -36.90
CA ILE A 24 14.92 -19.85 -35.98
C ILE A 24 15.46 -20.99 -35.10
N ASP A 25 16.76 -21.20 -35.17
CA ASP A 25 17.48 -22.13 -34.30
C ASP A 25 17.71 -21.48 -32.91
N GLN A 26 17.16 -22.11 -31.88
CA GLN A 26 17.19 -21.70 -30.49
C GLN A 26 18.42 -22.21 -29.73
N VAL A 27 19.19 -23.17 -30.25
CA VAL A 27 20.38 -23.76 -29.59
C VAL A 27 21.66 -23.08 -30.03
N VAL A 28 21.70 -22.53 -31.25
CA VAL A 28 22.87 -21.78 -31.71
C VAL A 28 22.98 -20.47 -30.92
N THR A 29 23.86 -20.47 -29.92
CA THR A 29 24.56 -19.25 -29.50
C THR A 29 25.46 -18.87 -30.67
N LEU A 30 25.12 -17.81 -31.39
CA LEU A 30 25.92 -17.35 -32.52
C LEU A 30 27.37 -17.14 -32.05
N PRO A 31 28.40 -17.68 -32.75
CA PRO A 31 29.77 -17.62 -32.26
C PRO A 31 30.20 -16.19 -32.01
N LEU A 32 30.71 -15.97 -30.79
CA LEU A 32 31.55 -14.82 -30.47
C LEU A 32 32.68 -14.74 -31.49
N MET A 33 32.71 -13.69 -32.30
CA MET A 33 33.94 -13.34 -33.02
C MET A 33 34.91 -12.75 -32.01
N GLU A 34 35.64 -13.62 -31.32
CA GLU A 34 36.99 -13.30 -30.89
C GLU A 34 37.92 -13.35 -32.12
N HIS A 35 38.71 -12.30 -32.26
CA HIS A 35 39.90 -12.17 -33.12
C HIS A 35 39.75 -12.30 -34.64
N SER A 36 39.74 -11.14 -35.32
CA SER A 36 40.93 -10.65 -36.03
C SER A 36 40.65 -9.33 -36.75
N PHE A 37 41.14 -8.21 -36.20
CA PHE A 37 41.83 -7.13 -36.93
C PHE A 37 42.21 -6.03 -35.91
N GLN A 38 43.49 -6.01 -35.51
CA GLN A 38 44.11 -4.85 -34.87
C GLN A 38 44.14 -3.70 -35.88
N ILE A 39 43.66 -2.50 -35.54
CA ILE A 39 44.42 -1.23 -35.53
C ILE A 39 43.76 -0.24 -34.53
N LYS A 40 44.51 0.05 -33.46
CA LYS A 40 44.59 1.25 -32.59
C LYS A 40 43.31 1.99 -32.11
N LYS A 41 43.12 1.99 -30.78
CA LYS A 41 42.33 2.95 -29.99
C LYS A 41 42.82 4.42 -30.20
N PRO A 42 41.97 5.42 -29.90
CA PRO A 42 41.97 5.98 -28.54
C PRO A 42 40.57 6.06 -27.87
N LYS A 43 40.58 5.75 -26.56
CA LYS A 43 39.71 6.17 -25.43
C LYS A 43 38.42 6.93 -25.82
N VAL A 44 37.20 6.47 -25.53
CA VAL A 44 36.60 6.06 -24.24
C VAL A 44 35.54 4.99 -24.53
N SER A 45 35.42 3.96 -23.69
CA SER A 45 34.38 2.92 -23.82
C SER A 45 33.68 2.74 -22.48
N PRO A 46 32.34 2.81 -22.44
CA PRO A 46 31.54 1.89 -21.66
C PRO A 46 31.18 0.68 -22.53
N VAL A 47 31.04 -0.46 -21.86
CA VAL A 47 30.68 -1.78 -22.41
C VAL A 47 29.33 -1.71 -23.15
N PRO A 48 29.13 -2.36 -24.31
CA PRO A 48 27.80 -2.44 -24.92
C PRO A 48 26.91 -3.37 -24.07
N ALA A 49 25.93 -2.77 -23.41
CA ALA A 49 24.83 -3.48 -22.78
C ALA A 49 23.91 -4.07 -23.87
N GLY A 50 23.47 -5.32 -23.69
CA GLY A 50 22.52 -5.99 -24.58
C GLY A 50 23.14 -6.56 -25.87
N ARG A 51 23.48 -7.86 -25.87
CA ARG A 51 23.67 -8.58 -27.15
C ARG A 51 22.30 -8.78 -27.79
N TYR A 52 21.96 -7.91 -28.73
CA TYR A 52 20.83 -8.08 -29.62
C TYR A 52 21.11 -9.21 -30.61
N LEU A 53 20.05 -9.83 -31.16
CA LEU A 53 20.14 -10.73 -32.29
C LEU A 53 20.51 -9.93 -33.57
N ASN A 54 21.73 -9.37 -33.62
CA ASN A 54 22.22 -8.48 -34.68
C ASN A 54 23.10 -9.19 -35.73
N LYS A 55 23.04 -10.52 -35.83
CA LYS A 55 23.75 -11.30 -36.86
C LYS A 55 22.78 -12.24 -37.60
N PRO A 56 23.08 -12.55 -38.87
CA PRO A 56 22.07 -12.67 -39.91
C PRO A 56 21.14 -13.82 -39.57
N ILE A 57 19.91 -13.48 -39.18
CA ILE A 57 18.80 -14.36 -39.55
C ILE A 57 18.93 -14.44 -41.07
N ARG A 58 19.40 -15.58 -41.58
CA ARG A 58 19.52 -15.80 -43.02
C ARG A 58 18.10 -15.85 -43.56
N VAL A 59 17.56 -14.67 -43.80
CA VAL A 59 16.33 -14.45 -44.55
C VAL A 59 16.64 -14.89 -45.97
N LYS A 60 16.50 -16.20 -46.24
CA LYS A 60 16.59 -16.73 -47.60
C LYS A 60 15.45 -16.09 -48.40
N GLY A 61 15.81 -15.15 -49.27
CA GLY A 61 14.90 -14.33 -50.08
C GLY A 61 14.86 -12.89 -49.56
N ARG A 62 15.55 -11.96 -50.23
CA ARG A 62 15.98 -10.64 -49.75
C ARG A 62 14.83 -9.72 -49.30
N TRP A 63 14.92 -9.14 -48.10
CA TRP A 63 14.58 -7.71 -47.98
C TRP A 63 15.93 -7.04 -48.08
N SER A 64 16.17 -6.24 -49.11
CA SER A 64 17.48 -5.62 -49.37
C SER A 64 17.66 -4.40 -48.45
N LEU A 65 17.53 -4.60 -47.14
CA LEU A 65 17.72 -3.54 -46.14
C LEU A 65 19.22 -3.32 -45.96
N ALA A 66 19.71 -2.09 -46.15
CA ALA A 66 21.08 -1.73 -45.80
C ALA A 66 21.20 -1.57 -44.27
N ASN A 67 22.41 -1.70 -43.72
CA ASN A 67 22.71 -1.48 -42.30
C ASN A 67 21.87 -2.37 -41.35
N HIS A 68 22.10 -3.69 -41.42
CA HIS A 68 21.35 -4.66 -40.63
C HIS A 68 21.44 -4.42 -39.11
N GLU A 69 22.51 -3.78 -38.61
CA GLU A 69 22.63 -3.38 -37.20
C GLU A 69 21.57 -2.37 -36.73
N TYR A 70 20.86 -1.70 -37.64
CA TYR A 70 19.83 -0.73 -37.31
C TYR A 70 18.45 -1.34 -37.12
N PHE A 71 18.32 -2.66 -37.25
CA PHE A 71 17.05 -3.36 -37.11
C PHE A 71 17.09 -4.37 -35.96
N ALA A 72 15.94 -4.56 -35.32
CA ALA A 72 15.70 -5.58 -34.32
C ALA A 72 14.35 -6.24 -34.54
N LEU A 73 14.14 -7.38 -33.87
CA LEU A 73 12.85 -8.06 -33.89
C LEU A 73 12.02 -7.66 -32.67
N GLN A 74 10.72 -7.49 -32.88
CA GLN A 74 9.70 -7.35 -31.85
C GLN A 74 8.63 -8.44 -32.00
N HIS A 75 7.93 -8.75 -30.93
CA HIS A 75 6.68 -9.51 -31.01
C HIS A 75 5.63 -8.70 -31.77
N ALA A 76 4.85 -9.35 -32.65
CA ALA A 76 3.75 -8.68 -33.38
C ALA A 76 2.42 -8.69 -32.61
N ASP A 77 2.46 -9.03 -31.31
CA ASP A 77 1.30 -9.02 -30.43
C ASP A 77 1.08 -7.63 -29.80
N SER A 78 0.16 -7.53 -28.84
CA SER A 78 -0.15 -6.25 -28.19
C SER A 78 1.00 -5.66 -27.37
N SER A 79 2.06 -6.42 -27.08
CA SER A 79 3.20 -5.93 -26.27
C SER A 79 4.22 -5.16 -27.10
N ASN A 80 4.44 -5.56 -28.36
CA ASN A 80 5.53 -5.07 -29.21
C ASN A 80 6.92 -5.10 -28.54
N PHE A 81 7.15 -6.02 -27.60
CA PHE A 81 8.45 -6.12 -26.92
C PHE A 81 9.55 -6.62 -27.84
N TYR A 82 10.74 -6.07 -27.67
CA TYR A 82 11.97 -6.43 -28.37
C TYR A 82 12.46 -7.81 -27.94
N ILE A 83 12.96 -8.52 -28.94
CA ILE A 83 13.53 -9.85 -28.79
C ILE A 83 15.04 -9.71 -28.62
N THR A 84 15.52 -10.23 -27.51
CA THR A 84 16.92 -10.27 -27.11
C THR A 84 17.36 -11.73 -26.92
N GLU A 85 18.66 -11.95 -26.73
CA GLU A 85 19.16 -13.28 -26.37
C GLU A 85 18.59 -13.81 -25.04
N LYS A 86 18.05 -12.94 -24.17
CA LYS A 86 17.50 -13.35 -22.87
C LYS A 86 16.08 -13.89 -22.96
N ASN A 87 15.26 -13.38 -23.89
CA ASN A 87 13.83 -13.74 -24.03
C ASN A 87 13.52 -14.49 -25.35
N ARG A 88 14.51 -14.76 -26.22
CA ARG A 88 14.33 -15.53 -27.47
C ARG A 88 13.69 -16.91 -27.26
N ASN A 89 13.88 -17.50 -26.09
CA ASN A 89 13.30 -18.77 -25.66
C ASN A 89 11.77 -18.72 -25.46
N GLU A 90 11.18 -17.52 -25.33
CA GLU A 90 9.73 -17.33 -25.21
C GLU A 90 9.00 -17.40 -26.55
N ILE A 91 9.74 -17.35 -27.67
CA ILE A 91 9.19 -17.44 -29.02
C ILE A 91 8.59 -18.83 -29.24
N LYS A 92 7.33 -18.87 -29.68
CA LYS A 92 6.59 -20.11 -29.96
C LYS A 92 6.53 -20.39 -31.45
N ASN A 93 6.34 -21.67 -31.79
CA ASN A 93 6.01 -22.05 -33.17
C ASN A 93 4.72 -21.34 -33.62
N GLY A 94 4.77 -20.73 -34.81
CA GLY A 94 3.69 -19.95 -35.37
C GLY A 94 3.67 -18.47 -34.93
N SER A 95 4.61 -18.02 -34.09
CA SER A 95 4.69 -16.62 -33.69
C SER A 95 4.90 -15.70 -34.90
N ILE A 96 4.23 -14.55 -34.88
CA ILE A 96 4.42 -13.46 -35.84
C ILE A 96 5.34 -12.44 -35.17
N LEU A 97 6.41 -12.08 -35.86
CA LEU A 97 7.41 -11.11 -35.41
C LEU A 97 7.41 -9.90 -36.34
N LEU A 98 7.78 -8.74 -35.82
CA LEU A 98 7.97 -7.51 -36.58
C LEU A 98 9.46 -7.21 -36.67
N LEU A 99 9.95 -6.97 -37.88
CA LEU A 99 11.25 -6.34 -38.06
C LEU A 99 11.05 -4.82 -37.94
N THR A 100 11.72 -4.20 -36.98
CA THR A 100 11.61 -2.77 -36.67
C THR A 100 12.99 -2.15 -36.48
N THR A 101 13.05 -0.84 -36.25
CA THR A 101 14.27 -0.12 -35.89
C THR A 101 14.82 -0.66 -34.56
N SER A 102 16.15 -0.76 -34.43
CA SER A 102 16.80 -1.24 -33.21
C SER A 102 16.47 -0.36 -32.00
N PRO A 103 16.44 -0.90 -30.77
CA PRO A 103 16.13 -0.14 -29.56
C PRO A 103 16.99 1.12 -29.41
N ALA A 104 18.30 1.00 -29.65
CA ALA A 104 19.25 2.11 -29.55
C ALA A 104 18.95 3.23 -30.56
N GLN A 105 18.70 2.87 -31.83
CA GLN A 105 18.34 3.85 -32.87
C GLN A 105 16.98 4.50 -32.59
N ASN A 106 16.01 3.72 -32.13
CA ASN A 106 14.69 4.23 -31.81
C ASN A 106 14.72 5.17 -30.60
N ALA A 107 15.46 4.79 -29.54
CA ALA A 107 15.68 5.65 -28.37
C ALA A 107 16.37 6.96 -28.75
N GLN A 108 17.38 6.92 -29.62
CA GLN A 108 18.08 8.11 -30.11
C GLN A 108 17.16 9.02 -30.93
N GLN A 109 16.38 8.45 -31.85
CA GLN A 109 15.40 9.21 -32.64
C GLN A 109 14.33 9.86 -31.77
N LEU A 110 13.80 9.15 -30.78
CA LEU A 110 12.82 9.72 -29.86
C LEU A 110 13.42 10.80 -28.97
N HIS A 111 14.63 10.58 -28.45
CA HIS A 111 15.35 11.57 -27.65
C HIS A 111 15.54 12.88 -28.42
N GLU A 112 15.93 12.83 -29.70
CA GLU A 112 16.06 14.01 -30.57
C GLU A 112 14.69 14.65 -30.89
N ARG A 113 13.66 13.86 -31.22
CA ARG A 113 12.33 14.36 -31.57
C ARG A 113 11.63 15.06 -30.40
N ILE A 114 11.81 14.56 -29.17
CA ILE A 114 11.25 15.16 -27.95
C ILE A 114 11.86 16.55 -27.69
N GLN A 115 13.09 16.78 -28.11
CA GLN A 115 13.77 18.07 -28.01
C GLN A 115 13.48 19.01 -29.20
N SER A 116 12.71 18.55 -30.20
CA SER A 116 12.40 19.36 -31.39
C SER A 116 11.60 20.62 -31.04
N SER A 117 11.64 21.65 -31.88
CA SER A 117 10.84 22.87 -31.66
C SER A 117 9.35 22.70 -32.00
N SER A 118 8.95 21.59 -32.63
CA SER A 118 7.58 21.34 -33.07
C SER A 118 6.79 20.59 -31.99
N MET A 119 5.71 21.21 -31.50
CA MET A 119 4.88 20.62 -30.46
C MET A 119 4.19 19.32 -30.91
N ASP A 120 3.74 19.24 -32.17
CA ASP A 120 3.14 18.02 -32.73
C ASP A 120 4.15 16.88 -32.80
N ALA A 121 5.38 17.18 -33.25
CA ALA A 121 6.45 16.18 -33.31
C ALA A 121 6.84 15.67 -31.92
N LYS A 122 6.86 16.56 -30.92
CA LYS A 122 7.07 16.20 -29.51
C LYS A 122 5.95 15.32 -28.98
N LEU A 123 4.69 15.70 -29.21
CA LEU A 123 3.53 14.98 -28.71
C LEU A 123 3.51 13.53 -29.22
N GLU A 124 3.68 13.34 -30.53
CA GLU A 124 3.76 11.99 -31.10
C GLU A 124 4.97 11.21 -30.59
N ALA A 125 6.13 11.86 -30.45
CA ALA A 125 7.32 11.19 -29.90
C ALA A 125 7.13 10.76 -28.44
N LEU A 126 6.47 11.58 -27.61
CA LEU A 126 6.18 11.24 -26.21
C LEU A 126 5.15 10.12 -26.10
N LYS A 127 4.15 10.10 -26.98
CA LYS A 127 3.18 9.00 -27.06
C LYS A 127 3.85 7.68 -27.43
N ASP A 128 4.74 7.70 -28.43
CA ASP A 128 5.56 6.54 -28.80
C ASP A 128 6.47 6.12 -27.63
N LEU A 129 7.10 7.09 -26.97
CA LEU A 129 7.97 6.85 -25.81
C LEU A 129 7.21 6.17 -24.67
N ALA A 130 6.02 6.65 -24.31
CA ALA A 130 5.19 6.08 -23.24
C ALA A 130 4.86 4.60 -23.52
N SER A 131 4.60 4.25 -24.78
CA SER A 131 4.35 2.86 -25.19
C SER A 131 5.61 1.99 -25.10
N LEU A 132 6.74 2.48 -25.63
CA LEU A 132 8.00 1.73 -25.71
C LEU A 132 8.71 1.61 -24.36
N SER A 133 8.46 2.53 -23.42
CA SER A 133 9.06 2.53 -22.07
C SER A 133 8.67 1.31 -21.25
N ARG A 134 7.59 0.61 -21.62
CA ARG A 134 7.16 -0.65 -20.99
C ARG A 134 8.15 -1.80 -21.21
N ASP A 135 8.99 -1.70 -22.24
CA ASP A 135 10.01 -2.69 -22.56
C ASP A 135 11.35 -2.32 -21.91
N VAL A 136 11.82 -3.17 -21.01
CA VAL A 136 13.11 -3.03 -20.32
C VAL A 136 14.30 -2.84 -21.27
N THR A 137 14.23 -3.45 -22.45
CA THR A 137 15.29 -3.39 -23.48
C THR A 137 15.39 -1.99 -24.06
N PHE A 138 14.26 -1.38 -24.40
CA PHE A 138 14.21 -0.02 -24.87
C PHE A 138 14.50 0.97 -23.74
N ALA A 139 13.90 0.75 -22.58
CA ALA A 139 14.08 1.59 -21.40
C ALA A 139 15.56 1.77 -21.06
N GLN A 140 16.34 0.69 -21.07
CA GLN A 140 17.78 0.75 -20.81
C GLN A 140 18.52 1.67 -21.80
N GLU A 141 18.23 1.58 -23.10
CA GLU A 141 18.88 2.43 -24.11
C GLU A 141 18.48 3.90 -23.95
N PHE A 142 17.21 4.18 -23.67
CA PHE A 142 16.75 5.55 -23.44
C PHE A 142 17.32 6.16 -22.15
N ILE A 143 17.44 5.36 -21.09
CA ILE A 143 18.09 5.76 -19.83
C ILE A 143 19.58 6.06 -20.06
N ASN A 144 20.29 5.25 -20.87
CA ASN A 144 21.69 5.48 -21.21
C ASN A 144 21.92 6.80 -21.98
N LEU A 145 20.88 7.37 -22.58
CA LEU A 145 20.89 8.67 -23.26
C LEU A 145 20.49 9.83 -22.33
N ASP A 146 20.54 9.64 -21.01
CA ASP A 146 20.07 10.62 -20.01
C ASP A 146 18.58 11.01 -20.20
N GLY A 147 17.78 10.09 -20.76
CA GLY A 147 16.37 10.32 -21.06
C GLY A 147 15.51 10.64 -19.83
N ILE A 148 15.84 10.10 -18.66
CA ILE A 148 15.17 10.44 -17.40
C ILE A 148 15.37 11.93 -17.06
N SER A 149 16.60 12.44 -17.18
CA SER A 149 16.91 13.84 -16.92
C SER A 149 16.12 14.75 -17.88
N LEU A 150 16.04 14.38 -19.16
CA LEU A 150 15.21 15.08 -20.15
C LEU A 150 13.75 15.17 -19.70
N LEU A 151 13.13 14.05 -19.31
CA LEU A 151 11.72 14.03 -18.87
C LEU A 151 11.52 14.86 -17.59
N THR A 152 12.43 14.76 -16.61
CA THR A 152 12.33 15.56 -15.38
C THR A 152 12.41 17.07 -15.66
N GLN A 153 13.31 17.49 -16.55
CA GLN A 153 13.45 18.89 -16.95
C GLN A 153 12.19 19.40 -17.68
N MET A 154 11.56 18.57 -18.51
CA MET A 154 10.30 18.90 -19.17
C MET A 154 9.14 19.10 -18.18
N VAL A 155 9.07 18.26 -17.15
CA VAL A 155 8.07 18.42 -16.08
C VAL A 155 8.35 19.70 -15.28
N GLU A 156 9.61 19.93 -14.89
CA GLU A 156 10.03 21.10 -14.10
C GLU A 156 9.79 22.43 -14.85
N SER A 157 10.14 22.50 -16.14
CA SER A 157 10.00 23.70 -16.95
C SER A 157 8.54 24.17 -17.06
N GLY A 158 7.59 23.24 -16.93
CA GLY A 158 6.16 23.52 -16.99
C GLY A 158 5.69 24.04 -18.35
N THR A 159 6.41 23.73 -19.43
CA THR A 159 6.02 24.09 -20.79
C THR A 159 4.96 23.16 -21.37
N ASP A 160 4.78 21.99 -20.77
CA ASP A 160 3.97 20.91 -21.30
C ASP A 160 2.67 20.78 -20.49
N PHE A 161 1.54 20.73 -21.18
CA PHE A 161 0.20 20.65 -20.57
C PHE A 161 -0.67 19.61 -21.30
N GLY A 162 -1.69 19.09 -20.61
CA GLY A 162 -2.63 18.12 -21.17
C GLY A 162 -1.94 16.81 -21.56
N ASP A 163 -2.26 16.30 -22.75
CA ASP A 163 -1.78 15.01 -23.25
C ASP A 163 -0.25 14.88 -23.25
N MET A 164 0.46 15.97 -23.57
CA MET A 164 1.93 15.96 -23.58
C MET A 164 2.50 15.62 -22.20
N LEU A 165 2.00 16.28 -21.15
CA LEU A 165 2.41 16.00 -19.78
C LEU A 165 1.98 14.60 -19.33
N SER A 166 0.79 14.16 -19.74
CA SER A 166 0.32 12.79 -19.44
C SER A 166 1.24 11.71 -20.02
N PHE A 167 1.65 11.85 -21.29
CA PHE A 167 2.60 10.92 -21.91
C PHE A 167 4.00 11.02 -21.29
N THR A 168 4.48 12.22 -20.96
CA THR A 168 5.75 12.42 -20.25
C THR A 168 5.76 11.68 -18.90
N LEU A 169 4.71 11.86 -18.09
CA LEU A 169 4.60 11.20 -16.79
C LEU A 169 4.41 9.68 -16.93
N THR A 170 3.68 9.23 -17.95
CA THR A 170 3.51 7.79 -18.22
C THR A 170 4.84 7.15 -18.61
N ALA A 171 5.58 7.75 -19.55
CA ALA A 171 6.92 7.28 -19.91
C ALA A 171 7.85 7.27 -18.68
N PHE A 172 7.81 8.31 -17.86
CA PHE A 172 8.60 8.38 -16.64
C PHE A 172 8.30 7.22 -15.68
N VAL A 173 7.01 6.95 -15.37
CA VAL A 173 6.62 5.84 -14.48
C VAL A 173 7.11 4.51 -15.04
N GLU A 174 6.83 4.22 -16.31
CA GLU A 174 7.21 2.95 -16.95
C GLU A 174 8.73 2.74 -16.97
N LEU A 175 9.52 3.80 -17.20
CA LEU A 175 10.98 3.72 -17.14
C LEU A 175 11.49 3.44 -15.73
N MET A 176 10.87 4.05 -14.71
CA MET A 176 11.25 3.88 -13.31
C MET A 176 10.86 2.51 -12.75
N ASP A 177 9.76 1.93 -13.23
CA ASP A 177 9.25 0.62 -12.79
C ASP A 177 10.21 -0.54 -13.11
N HIS A 178 11.13 -0.37 -14.07
CA HIS A 178 12.19 -1.34 -14.34
C HIS A 178 13.28 -1.40 -13.25
N GLY A 179 13.32 -0.43 -12.34
CA GLY A 179 14.29 -0.39 -11.23
C GLY A 179 15.75 -0.18 -11.67
N ILE A 180 15.98 0.35 -12.88
CA ILE A 180 17.32 0.60 -13.44
C ILE A 180 17.96 1.83 -12.78
N VAL A 181 17.16 2.85 -12.46
CA VAL A 181 17.59 4.14 -11.90
C VAL A 181 17.13 4.27 -10.45
N SER A 182 18.01 4.76 -9.58
CA SER A 182 17.63 5.05 -8.18
C SER A 182 16.73 6.27 -8.11
N TRP A 183 15.73 6.22 -7.23
CA TRP A 183 14.87 7.37 -6.94
C TRP A 183 15.61 8.52 -6.25
N ASP A 184 16.77 8.28 -5.63
CA ASP A 184 17.51 9.30 -4.89
C ASP A 184 18.12 10.41 -5.78
N THR A 185 18.10 10.25 -7.10
CA THR A 185 18.65 11.23 -8.04
C THR A 185 17.73 12.42 -8.33
N PHE A 186 16.48 12.40 -7.83
CA PHE A 186 15.50 13.42 -8.18
C PHE A 186 15.63 14.70 -7.36
N SER A 187 15.49 15.82 -8.07
CA SER A 187 15.57 17.15 -7.50
C SER A 187 14.35 17.46 -6.62
N VAL A 188 14.52 18.34 -5.64
CA VAL A 188 13.39 18.87 -4.86
C VAL A 188 12.42 19.67 -5.74
N ALA A 189 12.91 20.29 -6.83
CA ALA A 189 12.06 21.03 -7.76
C ALA A 189 11.09 20.09 -8.51
N PHE A 190 11.57 18.93 -8.95
CA PHE A 190 10.74 17.89 -9.56
C PHE A 190 9.65 17.41 -8.59
N ILE A 191 10.02 17.08 -7.35
CA ILE A 191 9.07 16.61 -6.32
C ILE A 191 8.00 17.67 -6.06
N LYS A 192 8.41 18.93 -5.88
CA LYS A 192 7.48 20.08 -5.73
C LYS A 192 6.53 20.21 -6.89
N LYS A 193 7.03 20.00 -8.11
CA LYS A 193 6.21 20.10 -9.33
C LYS A 193 5.16 18.98 -9.38
N ILE A 194 5.55 17.73 -9.12
CA ILE A 194 4.62 16.60 -9.05
C ILE A 194 3.58 16.81 -7.94
N ALA A 195 4.01 17.25 -6.75
CA ALA A 195 3.09 17.56 -5.65
C ALA A 195 2.11 18.69 -6.01
N SER A 196 2.57 19.70 -6.77
CA SER A 196 1.70 20.79 -7.23
C SER A 196 0.55 20.31 -8.12
N PHE A 197 0.75 19.22 -8.87
CA PHE A 197 -0.30 18.61 -9.70
C PHE A 197 -1.39 17.95 -8.86
N VAL A 198 -1.02 17.36 -7.73
CA VAL A 198 -1.97 16.80 -6.75
C VAL A 198 -2.72 17.89 -5.99
N ASN A 199 -2.04 19.00 -5.69
CA ASN A 199 -2.61 20.11 -4.91
C ASN A 199 -3.52 21.04 -5.75
N LYS A 200 -3.54 20.90 -7.07
CA LYS A 200 -4.29 21.79 -7.97
C LYS A 200 -5.71 21.27 -8.21
N SER A 201 -6.70 22.14 -8.05
CA SER A 201 -8.09 21.84 -8.43
C SER A 201 -8.24 21.74 -9.95
N ALA A 202 -9.04 20.78 -10.43
CA ALA A 202 -9.39 20.59 -11.85
C ALA A 202 -8.19 20.30 -12.78
N ILE A 203 -7.32 19.38 -12.36
CA ILE A 203 -6.31 18.79 -13.25
C ILE A 203 -6.89 17.61 -14.04
N ASP A 204 -6.27 17.29 -15.17
CA ASP A 204 -6.63 16.09 -15.94
C ASP A 204 -6.42 14.81 -15.11
N ILE A 205 -7.36 13.87 -15.24
CA ILE A 205 -7.40 12.63 -14.45
C ILE A 205 -6.13 11.80 -14.67
N SER A 206 -5.64 11.70 -15.91
CA SER A 206 -4.45 10.91 -16.23
C SER A 206 -3.19 11.51 -15.59
N ILE A 207 -3.09 12.85 -15.56
CA ILE A 207 -1.97 13.55 -14.92
C ILE A 207 -2.01 13.35 -13.40
N LEU A 208 -3.19 13.48 -12.80
CA LEU A 208 -3.36 13.24 -11.35
C LEU A 208 -2.98 11.81 -10.97
N GLN A 209 -3.48 10.83 -11.74
CA GLN A 209 -3.23 9.41 -11.53
C GLN A 209 -1.72 9.11 -11.55
N ARG A 210 -1.00 9.57 -12.59
CA ARG A 210 0.45 9.39 -12.69
C ARG A 210 1.20 10.13 -11.60
N SER A 211 0.76 11.33 -11.23
CA SER A 211 1.38 12.11 -10.16
C SER A 211 1.27 11.39 -8.81
N LEU A 212 0.11 10.85 -8.47
CA LEU A 212 -0.09 10.06 -7.25
C LEU A 212 0.79 8.80 -7.24
N ALA A 213 0.83 8.05 -8.35
CA ALA A 213 1.68 6.85 -8.49
C ALA A 213 3.17 7.15 -8.31
N ILE A 214 3.65 8.27 -8.87
CA ILE A 214 5.04 8.73 -8.72
C ILE A 214 5.33 9.04 -7.25
N LEU A 215 4.44 9.77 -6.57
CA LEU A 215 4.64 10.14 -5.16
C LEU A 215 4.61 8.93 -4.23
N GLU A 216 3.71 7.99 -4.47
CA GLU A 216 3.69 6.69 -3.76
C GLU A 216 5.03 5.98 -3.92
N SER A 217 5.51 5.85 -5.16
CA SER A 217 6.76 5.18 -5.47
C SER A 217 7.96 5.88 -4.84
N MET A 218 8.01 7.22 -4.86
CA MET A 218 9.06 8.00 -4.18
C MET A 218 9.10 7.70 -2.67
N VAL A 219 7.94 7.70 -2.01
CA VAL A 219 7.82 7.44 -0.58
C VAL A 219 8.25 6.02 -0.23
N LEU A 220 7.81 5.02 -1.01
CA LEU A 220 8.12 3.62 -0.74
C LEU A 220 9.60 3.29 -0.93
N ASN A 221 10.27 3.95 -1.87
CA ASN A 221 11.65 3.63 -2.26
C ASN A 221 12.74 4.38 -1.47
N SER A 222 12.47 5.55 -0.87
CA SER A 222 13.51 6.31 -0.16
C SER A 222 12.99 7.09 1.07
N HIS A 223 13.74 7.02 2.18
CA HIS A 223 13.40 7.75 3.40
C HIS A 223 13.61 9.28 3.26
N ASP A 224 14.63 9.71 2.52
CA ASP A 224 14.85 11.13 2.24
C ASP A 224 13.74 11.70 1.35
N LEU A 225 13.30 10.94 0.33
CA LEU A 225 12.16 11.32 -0.49
C LEU A 225 10.86 11.34 0.30
N TYR A 226 10.64 10.40 1.22
CA TYR A 226 9.50 10.46 2.13
C TYR A 226 9.45 11.79 2.88
N GLN A 227 10.56 12.25 3.47
CA GLN A 227 10.59 13.52 4.20
C GLN A 227 10.24 14.71 3.31
N LYS A 228 10.76 14.73 2.08
CA LYS A 228 10.48 15.76 1.09
C LYS A 228 9.02 15.74 0.65
N VAL A 229 8.46 14.57 0.33
CA VAL A 229 7.05 14.44 -0.09
C VAL A 229 6.10 14.83 1.05
N ALA A 230 6.38 14.39 2.29
CA ALA A 230 5.59 14.73 3.46
C ALA A 230 5.64 16.22 3.86
N GLN A 231 6.57 17.00 3.30
CA GLN A 231 6.58 18.46 3.45
C GLN A 231 5.70 19.16 2.40
N GLU A 232 5.53 18.55 1.23
CA GLU A 232 4.79 19.14 0.10
C GLU A 232 3.31 18.74 0.05
N ILE A 233 2.96 17.60 0.63
CA ILE A 233 1.60 17.05 0.64
C ILE A 233 1.17 16.71 2.06
N THR A 234 -0.03 17.14 2.39
CA THR A 234 -0.74 16.80 3.63
C THR A 234 -1.90 15.85 3.33
N ILE A 235 -2.30 15.03 4.30
CA ILE A 235 -3.50 14.17 4.16
C ILE A 235 -4.74 15.00 3.85
N GLY A 236 -4.85 16.22 4.40
CA GLY A 236 -5.96 17.14 4.11
C GLY A 236 -6.09 17.51 2.62
N GLN A 237 -4.97 17.63 1.89
CA GLN A 237 -4.97 17.89 0.45
C GLN A 237 -5.34 16.66 -0.38
N LEU A 238 -5.19 15.46 0.19
CA LEU A 238 -5.57 14.20 -0.46
C LEU A 238 -7.07 13.88 -0.30
N ILE A 239 -7.71 14.39 0.74
CA ILE A 239 -9.13 14.15 1.04
C ILE A 239 -10.07 14.44 -0.14
N PRO A 240 -9.98 15.60 -0.85
CA PRO A 240 -10.86 15.90 -1.98
C PRO A 240 -10.81 14.84 -3.10
N HIS A 241 -9.66 14.21 -3.31
CA HIS A 241 -9.48 13.15 -4.32
C HIS A 241 -10.23 11.87 -3.95
N LEU A 242 -10.42 11.61 -2.66
CA LEU A 242 -11.27 10.51 -2.17
C LEU A 242 -12.76 10.79 -2.36
N GLN A 243 -13.17 12.06 -2.31
CA GLN A 243 -14.56 12.48 -2.46
C GLN A 243 -15.03 12.44 -3.93
N GLY A 244 -14.10 12.38 -4.88
CA GLY A 244 -14.36 12.24 -6.30
C GLY A 244 -15.08 10.94 -6.67
N THR A 245 -15.52 10.86 -7.92
CA THR A 245 -16.26 9.69 -8.44
C THR A 245 -15.39 8.73 -9.23
N ASP A 246 -14.08 8.91 -9.31
CA ASP A 246 -13.16 8.03 -10.06
C ASP A 246 -12.54 6.99 -9.12
N GLN A 247 -12.59 5.69 -9.45
CA GLN A 247 -12.13 4.64 -8.53
C GLN A 247 -10.61 4.54 -8.55
N GLU A 248 -9.99 4.74 -9.71
CA GLU A 248 -8.54 4.65 -9.84
C GLU A 248 -7.88 5.79 -9.06
N ILE A 249 -8.40 7.01 -9.17
CA ILE A 249 -7.91 8.14 -8.36
C ILE A 249 -8.06 7.86 -6.86
N GLN A 250 -9.20 7.34 -6.43
CA GLN A 250 -9.39 6.97 -5.03
C GLN A 250 -8.36 5.91 -4.59
N THR A 251 -8.11 4.89 -5.41
CA THR A 251 -7.15 3.81 -5.13
C THR A 251 -5.75 4.38 -4.95
N TYR A 252 -5.25 5.16 -5.91
CA TYR A 252 -3.92 5.78 -5.83
C TYR A 252 -3.82 6.77 -4.66
N THR A 253 -4.91 7.46 -4.33
CA THR A 253 -4.94 8.36 -3.17
C THR A 253 -4.78 7.59 -1.86
N ILE A 254 -5.48 6.48 -1.68
CA ILE A 254 -5.31 5.61 -0.51
C ILE A 254 -3.92 4.98 -0.50
N ALA A 255 -3.37 4.60 -1.66
CA ALA A 255 -2.03 4.05 -1.78
C ALA A 255 -0.95 5.05 -1.30
N VAL A 256 -1.06 6.33 -1.69
CA VAL A 256 -0.18 7.40 -1.17
C VAL A 256 -0.34 7.57 0.35
N ILE A 257 -1.56 7.57 0.87
CA ILE A 257 -1.81 7.63 2.33
C ILE A 257 -1.14 6.44 3.05
N ASN A 258 -1.32 5.23 2.52
CA ASN A 258 -0.70 4.01 3.04
C ASN A 258 0.83 4.11 3.01
N ALA A 259 1.42 4.58 1.91
CA ALA A 259 2.87 4.74 1.77
C ALA A 259 3.44 5.74 2.79
N LEU A 260 2.78 6.91 2.93
CA LEU A 260 3.16 7.93 3.91
C LEU A 260 3.09 7.38 5.34
N PHE A 261 2.07 6.60 5.65
CA PHE A 261 1.85 6.06 6.97
C PHE A 261 2.81 4.91 7.29
N LEU A 262 3.08 4.04 6.32
CA LEU A 262 4.02 2.92 6.44
C LEU A 262 5.46 3.40 6.68
N LYS A 263 5.88 4.49 6.03
CA LYS A 263 7.23 5.05 6.15
C LYS A 263 7.39 6.09 7.26
N ALA A 264 6.31 6.40 7.97
CA ALA A 264 6.29 7.37 9.05
C ALA A 264 7.24 6.97 10.19
N PRO A 265 8.10 7.88 10.69
CA PRO A 265 8.75 7.69 11.97
C PRO A 265 7.71 7.74 13.10
N ASP A 266 8.00 7.12 14.24
CA ASP A 266 7.01 6.87 15.30
C ASP A 266 6.29 8.14 15.79
N GLU A 267 7.02 9.25 15.98
CA GLU A 267 6.44 10.55 16.39
C GLU A 267 5.38 11.06 15.40
N ARG A 268 5.69 10.99 14.09
CA ARG A 268 4.77 11.38 13.01
C ARG A 268 3.66 10.36 12.79
N ARG A 269 3.90 9.09 13.10
CA ARG A 269 2.90 8.03 13.00
C ARG A 269 1.72 8.33 13.93
N GLN A 270 1.98 8.85 15.14
CA GLN A 270 0.92 9.27 16.05
C GLN A 270 0.17 10.51 15.56
N GLU A 271 0.84 11.47 14.95
CA GLU A 271 0.18 12.63 14.32
C GLU A 271 -0.73 12.20 13.16
N MET A 272 -0.21 11.33 12.28
CA MET A 272 -0.99 10.75 11.20
C MET A 272 -2.15 9.90 11.72
N ALA A 273 -1.92 9.10 12.76
CA ALA A 273 -2.97 8.37 13.46
C ALA A 273 -4.08 9.31 13.90
N ASN A 274 -3.74 10.44 14.53
CA ASN A 274 -4.73 11.43 14.96
C ASN A 274 -5.51 12.04 13.79
N ILE A 275 -4.89 12.21 12.61
CA ILE A 275 -5.56 12.72 11.40
C ILE A 275 -6.46 11.64 10.78
N LEU A 276 -6.01 10.38 10.73
CA LEU A 276 -6.82 9.24 10.26
C LEU A 276 -8.02 9.00 11.20
N ALA A 277 -7.78 9.15 12.50
CA ALA A 277 -8.71 9.06 13.61
C ALA A 277 -9.79 10.17 13.55
N GLN A 278 -9.39 11.40 13.22
CA GLN A 278 -10.35 12.49 13.05
C GLN A 278 -11.47 12.07 12.08
N LYS A 279 -12.72 12.20 12.58
CA LYS A 279 -13.97 11.66 11.99
C LYS A 279 -14.16 11.86 10.48
N GLN A 280 -13.44 12.78 9.85
CA GLN A 280 -13.60 13.17 8.46
C GLN A 280 -13.09 12.09 7.49
N LEU A 281 -11.87 11.56 7.64
CA LEU A 281 -11.31 10.66 6.62
C LEU A 281 -12.07 9.34 6.53
N ARG A 282 -12.32 8.71 7.68
CA ARG A 282 -13.12 7.48 7.76
C ARG A 282 -14.51 7.67 7.18
N TYR A 283 -15.19 8.76 7.53
CA TYR A 283 -16.52 9.06 7.00
C TYR A 283 -16.48 9.21 5.48
N ILE A 284 -15.42 9.81 4.95
CA ILE A 284 -15.20 9.98 3.52
C ILE A 284 -14.97 8.64 2.83
N ILE A 285 -14.10 7.76 3.36
CA ILE A 285 -13.90 6.41 2.82
C ILE A 285 -15.19 5.60 2.87
N LEU A 286 -15.91 5.63 4.00
CA LEU A 286 -17.19 4.94 4.16
C LEU A 286 -18.21 5.41 3.12
N THR A 287 -18.33 6.73 2.92
CA THR A 287 -19.36 7.33 2.06
C THR A 287 -19.02 7.21 0.58
N HIS A 288 -17.78 7.54 0.20
CA HIS A 288 -17.36 7.69 -1.19
C HIS A 288 -16.66 6.46 -1.78
N VAL A 289 -16.21 5.51 -0.96
CA VAL A 289 -15.57 4.27 -1.42
C VAL A 289 -16.44 3.05 -1.09
N ILE A 290 -16.77 2.85 0.19
CA ILE A 290 -17.47 1.62 0.63
C ILE A 290 -18.96 1.63 0.27
N ARG A 291 -19.65 2.75 0.51
CA ARG A 291 -21.08 2.93 0.20
C ARG A 291 -21.33 3.53 -1.19
N ALA A 292 -20.28 3.66 -2.00
CA ALA A 292 -20.43 4.11 -3.38
C ALA A 292 -21.31 3.11 -4.15
N GLN A 293 -22.09 3.59 -5.13
CA GLN A 293 -22.98 2.75 -5.94
C GLN A 293 -22.24 1.75 -6.86
N ARG A 294 -20.91 1.71 -6.81
CA ARG A 294 -20.04 0.88 -7.66
C ARG A 294 -19.39 -0.24 -6.85
N ALA A 295 -19.09 -1.35 -7.52
CA ALA A 295 -18.32 -2.43 -6.92
C ALA A 295 -16.87 -1.99 -6.62
N ILE A 296 -16.33 -2.48 -5.50
CA ILE A 296 -14.92 -2.30 -5.13
C ILE A 296 -14.09 -3.31 -5.94
N ASN A 297 -13.09 -2.83 -6.67
CA ASN A 297 -12.16 -3.70 -7.41
C ASN A 297 -11.08 -4.29 -6.47
N ASN A 298 -10.32 -5.29 -6.96
CA ASN A 298 -9.33 -5.99 -6.15
C ASN A 298 -8.21 -5.07 -5.64
N GLU A 299 -7.79 -4.09 -6.45
CA GLU A 299 -6.72 -3.17 -6.07
C GLU A 299 -7.18 -2.23 -4.95
N MET A 300 -8.36 -1.64 -5.08
CA MET A 300 -8.98 -0.83 -4.02
C MET A 300 -9.17 -1.66 -2.74
N ALA A 301 -9.67 -2.90 -2.85
CA ALA A 301 -9.83 -3.78 -1.71
C ALA A 301 -8.49 -4.06 -1.01
N HIS A 302 -7.41 -4.25 -1.78
CA HIS A 302 -6.07 -4.40 -1.25
C HIS A 302 -5.61 -3.14 -0.50
N GLN A 303 -5.78 -1.95 -1.09
CA GLN A 303 -5.40 -0.69 -0.45
C GLN A 303 -6.18 -0.42 0.85
N LEU A 304 -7.47 -0.76 0.90
CA LEU A 304 -8.28 -0.70 2.11
C LEU A 304 -7.82 -1.71 3.18
N TYR A 305 -7.40 -2.91 2.77
CA TYR A 305 -6.82 -3.89 3.67
C TYR A 305 -5.49 -3.40 4.27
N VAL A 306 -4.59 -2.84 3.46
CA VAL A 306 -3.32 -2.27 3.93
C VAL A 306 -3.60 -1.14 4.93
N LEU A 307 -4.52 -0.22 4.60
CA LEU A 307 -4.92 0.85 5.51
C LEU A 307 -5.45 0.32 6.85
N GLN A 308 -6.29 -0.72 6.80
CA GLN A 308 -6.83 -1.38 7.99
C GLN A 308 -5.71 -1.98 8.86
N VAL A 309 -4.76 -2.70 8.27
CA VAL A 309 -3.61 -3.26 9.00
C VAL A 309 -2.77 -2.16 9.64
N LEU A 310 -2.44 -1.10 8.90
CA LEU A 310 -1.67 0.02 9.43
C LEU A 310 -2.39 0.71 10.58
N THR A 311 -3.72 0.82 10.51
CA THR A 311 -4.54 1.41 11.58
C THR A 311 -4.57 0.51 12.81
N PHE A 312 -4.71 -0.80 12.65
CA PHE A 312 -4.62 -1.76 13.75
C PHE A 312 -3.26 -1.71 14.45
N ASN A 313 -2.17 -1.57 13.69
CA ASN A 313 -0.81 -1.54 14.22
C ASN A 313 -0.51 -0.29 15.07
N LEU A 314 -1.36 0.74 15.05
CA LEU A 314 -1.29 1.83 16.02
C LEU A 314 -1.53 1.38 17.46
N LEU A 315 -2.28 0.29 17.64
CA LEU A 315 -2.54 -0.26 18.97
C LEU A 315 -1.37 -1.07 19.52
N GLU A 316 -0.39 -1.43 18.70
CA GLU A 316 0.71 -2.33 19.07
C GLU A 316 1.53 -1.78 20.24
N ASP A 317 1.84 -0.48 20.22
CA ASP A 317 2.62 0.17 21.29
C ASP A 317 1.90 0.03 22.65
N ARG A 318 0.60 0.34 22.69
CA ARG A 318 -0.22 0.19 23.90
C ARG A 318 -0.42 -1.27 24.31
N MET A 319 -0.55 -2.16 23.33
CA MET A 319 -0.66 -3.61 23.54
C MET A 319 0.59 -4.20 24.19
N MET A 320 1.77 -3.67 23.85
CA MET A 320 3.07 -4.13 24.33
C MET A 320 3.60 -3.31 25.51
N THR A 321 2.95 -2.20 25.87
CA THR A 321 3.29 -1.41 27.06
C THR A 321 2.81 -2.12 28.32
N LYS A 322 3.73 -2.43 29.23
CA LYS A 322 3.41 -2.93 30.58
C LYS A 322 3.00 -1.77 31.48
N MET A 323 2.01 -1.99 32.33
CA MET A 323 1.70 -1.05 33.41
C MET A 323 2.86 -1.00 34.40
N ASP A 324 3.23 0.20 34.87
CA ASP A 324 4.12 0.36 36.02
C ASP A 324 3.28 0.33 37.30
N PRO A 325 3.41 -0.70 38.15
CA PRO A 325 2.65 -0.78 39.38
C PRO A 325 3.07 0.26 40.43
N GLN A 326 4.11 1.06 40.22
CA GLN A 326 4.47 2.16 41.13
C GLN A 326 4.01 3.54 40.62
N ASP A 327 3.59 3.63 39.35
CA ASP A 327 3.11 4.87 38.76
C ASP A 327 1.71 5.21 39.30
N GLN A 328 1.61 6.32 40.01
CA GLN A 328 0.37 6.80 40.59
C GLN A 328 -0.67 7.17 39.53
N ALA A 329 -0.28 7.78 38.41
CA ALA A 329 -1.20 8.21 37.37
C ALA A 329 -1.87 7.01 36.68
N GLN A 330 -1.12 5.93 36.46
CA GLN A 330 -1.68 4.69 35.91
C GLN A 330 -2.60 4.00 36.92
N ARG A 331 -2.24 3.99 38.20
CA ARG A 331 -3.09 3.47 39.29
C ARG A 331 -4.40 4.25 39.41
N ASP A 332 -4.37 5.56 39.19
CA ASP A 332 -5.55 6.41 39.24
C ASP A 332 -6.59 6.02 38.18
N ILE A 333 -6.17 5.45 37.05
CA ILE A 333 -7.09 4.90 36.04
C ILE A 333 -7.86 3.70 36.58
N ILE A 334 -7.19 2.78 37.28
CA ILE A 334 -7.86 1.63 37.93
C ILE A 334 -8.76 2.10 39.07
N PHE A 335 -8.33 3.13 39.81
CA PHE A 335 -9.16 3.75 40.83
C PHE A 335 -10.43 4.36 40.24
N GLU A 336 -10.33 5.02 39.08
CA GLU A 336 -11.46 5.60 38.37
C GLU A 336 -12.46 4.52 37.92
N LEU A 337 -11.99 3.38 37.40
CA LEU A 337 -12.86 2.23 37.09
C LEU A 337 -13.67 1.80 38.32
N ARG A 338 -12.99 1.63 39.46
CA ARG A 338 -13.65 1.29 40.73
C ARG A 338 -14.68 2.35 41.12
N ARG A 339 -14.31 3.63 41.03
CA ARG A 339 -15.19 4.75 41.41
C ARG A 339 -16.46 4.75 40.56
N ILE A 340 -16.34 4.58 39.24
CA ILE A 340 -17.49 4.53 38.33
C ILE A 340 -18.42 3.35 38.69
N ALA A 341 -17.87 2.18 39.03
CA ALA A 341 -18.65 0.98 39.31
C ALA A 341 -19.38 0.99 40.67
N PHE A 342 -18.76 1.54 41.72
CA PHE A 342 -19.27 1.38 43.10
C PHE A 342 -19.58 2.69 43.83
N ASP A 343 -18.96 3.81 43.44
CA ASP A 343 -19.11 5.08 44.16
C ASP A 343 -20.12 6.01 43.47
N ALA A 344 -20.79 5.58 42.38
CA ALA A 344 -21.81 6.36 41.67
C ALA A 344 -23.10 6.58 42.48
N GLU A 345 -23.35 5.78 43.53
CA GLU A 345 -24.54 5.86 44.39
C GLU A 345 -24.21 6.05 45.89
N SER A 346 -22.94 6.19 46.27
CA SER A 346 -22.55 6.29 47.69
C SER A 346 -22.61 7.73 48.21
N GLU A 347 -23.60 8.02 49.06
CA GLU A 347 -23.71 9.27 49.83
C GLU A 347 -22.38 9.61 50.57
N PRO A 348 -21.95 10.88 50.61
CA PRO A 348 -20.59 11.30 50.97
C PRO A 348 -20.21 11.13 52.47
N ASN A 349 -21.05 10.50 53.28
CA ASN A 349 -20.94 10.50 54.75
C ASN A 349 -20.03 9.41 55.36
N ASN A 350 -19.28 8.65 54.56
CA ASN A 350 -18.44 7.53 55.04
C ASN A 350 -16.93 7.84 55.16
N SER A 351 -16.55 9.12 55.13
CA SER A 351 -15.15 9.58 55.09
C SER A 351 -14.37 9.50 56.41
N SER A 352 -14.99 9.01 57.51
CA SER A 352 -14.37 8.92 58.84
C SER A 352 -13.70 7.56 59.17
N GLY A 353 -13.49 6.70 58.18
CA GLY A 353 -12.85 5.40 58.35
C GLY A 353 -11.31 5.45 58.47
N SER A 354 -10.75 4.69 59.43
CA SER A 354 -9.30 4.40 59.53
C SER A 354 -8.72 3.97 58.17
N MET A 355 -7.46 4.34 57.88
CA MET A 355 -6.74 4.02 56.64
C MET A 355 -6.78 2.52 56.32
N GLU A 356 -6.80 1.68 57.34
CA GLU A 356 -6.83 0.22 57.22
C GLU A 356 -8.20 -0.32 56.78
N LYS A 357 -9.30 0.33 57.21
CA LYS A 357 -10.66 0.03 56.74
C LYS A 357 -10.82 0.40 55.26
N ARG A 358 -10.22 1.51 54.81
CA ARG A 358 -10.22 1.92 53.39
C ARG A 358 -9.46 0.94 52.50
N LYS A 359 -8.28 0.48 52.92
CA LYS A 359 -7.52 -0.54 52.16
C LYS A 359 -8.29 -1.84 52.00
N SER A 360 -8.91 -2.33 53.09
CA SER A 360 -9.75 -3.54 53.05
C SER A 360 -10.95 -3.39 52.10
N MET A 361 -11.61 -2.22 52.11
CA MET A 361 -12.69 -1.91 51.17
C MET A 361 -12.21 -1.96 49.72
N TYR A 362 -11.07 -1.33 49.39
CA TYR A 362 -10.53 -1.34 48.04
C TYR A 362 -10.18 -2.74 47.56
N THR A 363 -9.55 -3.57 48.40
CA THR A 363 -9.25 -4.96 48.06
C THR A 363 -10.53 -5.76 47.76
N ARG A 364 -11.60 -5.55 48.54
CA ARG A 364 -12.89 -6.18 48.27
C ARG A 364 -13.51 -5.72 46.96
N ASP A 365 -13.41 -4.42 46.66
CA ASP A 365 -13.98 -3.86 45.43
C ASP A 365 -13.21 -4.32 44.19
N TYR A 366 -11.87 -4.44 44.26
CA TYR A 366 -11.07 -5.02 43.18
C TYR A 366 -11.33 -6.52 42.99
N LYS A 367 -11.64 -7.25 44.08
CA LYS A 367 -12.14 -8.62 43.99
C LYS A 367 -13.50 -8.67 43.27
N LYS A 368 -14.43 -7.77 43.62
CA LYS A 368 -15.74 -7.67 42.96
C LYS A 368 -15.66 -7.25 41.49
N LEU A 369 -14.66 -6.45 41.13
CA LEU A 369 -14.34 -6.14 39.73
C LEU A 369 -13.75 -7.33 38.97
N GLY A 370 -13.39 -8.42 39.65
CA GLY A 370 -12.86 -9.62 39.00
C GLY A 370 -11.41 -9.51 38.54
N PHE A 371 -10.60 -8.67 39.19
CA PHE A 371 -9.13 -8.71 39.02
C PHE A 371 -8.55 -9.98 39.63
N ILE A 372 -7.43 -10.48 39.11
CA ILE A 372 -6.70 -11.62 39.66
C ILE A 372 -5.97 -11.17 40.94
N ASN A 373 -5.23 -10.06 40.87
CA ASN A 373 -4.57 -9.50 42.05
C ASN A 373 -5.46 -8.45 42.73
N HIS A 374 -6.24 -8.88 43.72
CA HIS A 374 -7.15 -7.99 44.46
C HIS A 374 -6.42 -6.96 45.34
N VAL A 375 -5.17 -7.22 45.73
CA VAL A 375 -4.38 -6.30 46.58
C VAL A 375 -3.74 -5.21 45.73
N ASN A 376 -3.25 -5.57 44.55
CA ASN A 376 -2.64 -4.66 43.60
C ASN A 376 -3.04 -5.03 42.16
N PRO A 377 -4.20 -4.56 41.67
CA PRO A 377 -4.71 -4.89 40.33
C PRO A 377 -3.81 -4.40 39.20
N ALA A 378 -2.90 -3.46 39.45
CA ALA A 378 -1.91 -3.02 38.46
C ALA A 378 -1.01 -4.16 37.96
N MET A 379 -0.79 -5.19 38.80
CA MET A 379 -0.01 -6.37 38.42
C MET A 379 -0.62 -7.15 37.24
N ASP A 380 -1.94 -7.12 37.09
CA ASP A 380 -2.64 -7.85 36.03
C ASP A 380 -2.31 -7.26 34.63
N PHE A 381 -1.95 -5.98 34.56
CA PHE A 381 -1.60 -5.26 33.33
C PHE A 381 -0.08 -5.25 33.04
N THR A 382 0.71 -5.99 33.82
CA THR A 382 2.15 -6.18 33.55
C THR A 382 2.41 -7.28 32.49
N GLN A 383 1.39 -8.07 32.17
CA GLN A 383 1.46 -9.08 31.11
C GLN A 383 1.15 -8.46 29.75
N THR A 384 2.00 -8.74 28.77
CA THR A 384 1.89 -8.23 27.39
C THR A 384 2.01 -9.41 26.41
N PRO A 385 1.09 -9.54 25.44
CA PRO A 385 -0.16 -8.79 25.29
C PRO A 385 -1.19 -9.14 26.39
N PRO A 386 -2.17 -8.25 26.69
CA PRO A 386 -2.47 -6.98 26.01
C PRO A 386 -1.97 -5.72 26.75
N GLY A 387 -1.29 -5.85 27.89
CA GLY A 387 -0.69 -4.72 28.60
C GLY A 387 -1.68 -3.61 28.93
N MET A 388 -1.25 -2.37 28.69
CA MET A 388 -2.03 -1.17 28.95
C MET A 388 -3.24 -1.00 28.01
N LEU A 389 -3.26 -1.63 26.84
CA LEU A 389 -4.40 -1.56 25.92
C LEU A 389 -5.69 -2.12 26.56
N ALA A 390 -5.60 -3.16 27.38
CA ALA A 390 -6.77 -3.67 28.10
C ALA A 390 -7.32 -2.64 29.10
N LEU A 391 -6.45 -1.91 29.78
CA LEU A 391 -6.85 -0.86 30.71
C LEU A 391 -7.53 0.31 29.97
N ASP A 392 -6.98 0.71 28.83
CA ASP A 392 -7.58 1.73 27.95
C ASP A 392 -8.98 1.31 27.51
N ASN A 393 -9.16 0.04 27.09
CA ASN A 393 -10.46 -0.49 26.70
C ASN A 393 -11.46 -0.53 27.85
N MET A 394 -11.03 -0.94 29.04
CA MET A 394 -11.89 -0.95 30.24
C MET A 394 -12.36 0.46 30.58
N LEU A 395 -11.44 1.45 30.58
CA LEU A 395 -11.74 2.84 30.90
C LEU A 395 -12.69 3.46 29.87
N TYR A 396 -12.46 3.18 28.58
CA TYR A 396 -13.35 3.62 27.51
C TYR A 396 -14.77 3.10 27.72
N PHE A 397 -14.91 1.78 27.98
CA PHE A 397 -16.21 1.18 28.22
C PHE A 397 -16.91 1.82 29.44
N ALA A 398 -16.18 2.03 30.53
CA ALA A 398 -16.72 2.66 31.74
C ALA A 398 -17.17 4.12 31.52
N LYS A 399 -16.47 4.89 30.69
CA LYS A 399 -16.80 6.31 30.42
C LYS A 399 -17.89 6.49 29.37
N HIS A 400 -17.90 5.68 28.32
CA HIS A 400 -18.80 5.86 27.18
C HIS A 400 -20.09 5.05 27.28
N HIS A 401 -20.07 3.94 28.04
CA HIS A 401 -21.22 3.07 28.25
C HIS A 401 -21.40 2.77 29.74
N GLN A 402 -21.37 3.84 30.55
CA GLN A 402 -21.35 3.78 32.01
C GLN A 402 -22.43 2.88 32.62
N ASP A 403 -23.69 3.04 32.20
CA ASP A 403 -24.81 2.23 32.73
C ASP A 403 -24.63 0.73 32.46
N ALA A 404 -24.14 0.37 31.26
CA ALA A 404 -23.89 -1.01 30.89
C ALA A 404 -22.70 -1.58 31.66
N TYR A 405 -21.64 -0.78 31.85
CA TYR A 405 -20.48 -1.12 32.65
C TYR A 405 -20.86 -1.41 34.10
N ILE A 406 -21.58 -0.48 34.76
CA ILE A 406 -22.05 -0.63 36.14
C ILE A 406 -22.90 -1.90 36.27
N ARG A 407 -23.86 -2.10 35.36
CA ARG A 407 -24.72 -3.29 35.36
C ARG A 407 -23.93 -4.59 35.30
N ILE A 408 -22.98 -4.70 34.37
CA ILE A 408 -22.13 -5.89 34.24
C ILE A 408 -21.34 -6.16 35.52
N VAL A 409 -20.72 -5.13 36.10
CA VAL A 409 -19.92 -5.30 37.32
C VAL A 409 -20.81 -5.73 38.50
N LEU A 410 -21.95 -5.08 38.70
CA LEU A 410 -22.84 -5.38 39.82
C LEU A 410 -23.52 -6.76 39.70
N GLU A 411 -23.98 -7.13 38.49
CA GLU A 411 -24.61 -8.44 38.22
C GLU A 411 -23.65 -9.62 38.45
N ASN A 412 -22.35 -9.43 38.23
CA ASN A 412 -21.35 -10.48 38.42
C ASN A 412 -20.73 -10.44 39.83
N SER A 413 -20.65 -9.28 40.47
CA SER A 413 -20.11 -9.15 41.84
C SER A 413 -21.02 -9.72 42.94
N SER A 414 -22.29 -9.97 42.62
CA SER A 414 -23.32 -10.47 43.54
C SER A 414 -23.62 -11.96 43.36
N ARG A 415 -23.00 -12.61 42.38
CA ARG A 415 -23.15 -14.05 42.13
C ARG A 415 -22.16 -14.83 42.99
N GLU A 416 -22.68 -15.79 43.75
CA GLU A 416 -21.86 -16.71 44.56
C GLU A 416 -21.70 -18.09 43.90
N ASP A 417 -22.23 -18.27 42.68
CA ASP A 417 -22.15 -19.52 41.93
C ASP A 417 -20.92 -19.59 41.01
N LYS A 418 -20.61 -20.78 40.50
CA LYS A 418 -19.46 -21.02 39.61
C LYS A 418 -19.60 -20.34 38.22
N HIS A 419 -20.64 -19.56 37.99
CA HIS A 419 -20.93 -18.90 36.71
C HIS A 419 -20.64 -17.38 36.75
N GLU A 420 -19.92 -16.89 37.77
CA GLU A 420 -19.44 -15.51 37.79
C GLU A 420 -18.54 -15.22 36.58
N CYS A 421 -18.76 -14.07 35.93
CA CYS A 421 -17.86 -13.56 34.89
C CYS A 421 -16.99 -12.45 35.50
N PRO A 422 -15.71 -12.73 35.83
CA PRO A 422 -14.83 -11.74 36.44
C PRO A 422 -14.47 -10.65 35.42
N PHE A 423 -15.02 -9.44 35.58
CA PHE A 423 -14.87 -8.37 34.60
C PHE A 423 -13.41 -8.06 34.26
N GLY A 424 -12.54 -7.86 35.25
CA GLY A 424 -11.12 -7.53 35.07
C GLY A 424 -10.38 -8.59 34.25
N ARG A 425 -10.41 -9.85 34.70
CA ARG A 425 -9.79 -10.97 34.00
C ARG A 425 -10.35 -11.16 32.59
N SER A 426 -11.67 -11.19 32.44
CA SER A 426 -12.32 -11.36 31.13
C SER A 426 -11.97 -10.24 30.15
N SER A 427 -11.80 -9.01 30.64
CA SER A 427 -11.42 -7.85 29.84
C SER A 427 -10.02 -7.95 29.26
N ILE A 428 -9.08 -8.41 30.08
CA ILE A 428 -7.69 -8.63 29.68
C ILE A 428 -7.62 -9.78 28.67
N ASP A 429 -8.21 -10.92 28.99
CA ASP A 429 -8.21 -12.10 28.11
C ASP A 429 -8.88 -11.80 26.76
N LEU A 430 -9.99 -11.07 26.77
CA LEU A 430 -10.67 -10.68 25.53
C LEU A 430 -9.83 -9.70 24.71
N THR A 431 -9.24 -8.68 25.33
CA THR A 431 -8.41 -7.73 24.58
C THR A 431 -7.27 -8.45 23.85
N LYS A 432 -6.62 -9.40 24.53
CA LYS A 432 -5.59 -10.25 23.92
C LYS A 432 -6.13 -11.07 22.74
N MET A 433 -7.26 -11.77 22.94
CA MET A 433 -7.88 -12.57 21.88
C MET A 433 -8.23 -11.72 20.65
N LEU A 434 -8.69 -10.49 20.86
CA LEU A 434 -9.02 -9.57 19.77
C LEU A 434 -7.77 -9.09 19.04
N CYS A 435 -6.68 -8.79 19.74
CA CYS A 435 -5.40 -8.49 19.11
C CYS A 435 -4.91 -9.66 18.23
N GLU A 436 -5.09 -10.91 18.68
CA GLU A 436 -4.73 -12.12 17.91
C GLU A 436 -5.61 -12.31 16.67
N ILE A 437 -6.93 -12.13 16.80
CA ILE A 437 -7.89 -12.24 15.67
C ILE A 437 -7.65 -11.15 14.63
N LEU A 438 -7.38 -9.93 15.08
CA LEU A 438 -7.14 -8.76 14.23
C LEU A 438 -5.69 -8.67 13.74
N LYS A 439 -4.79 -9.55 14.22
CA LYS A 439 -3.37 -9.61 13.83
C LYS A 439 -2.64 -8.28 14.08
N VAL A 440 -2.92 -7.64 15.22
CA VAL A 440 -2.26 -6.38 15.62
C VAL A 440 -0.75 -6.60 15.75
N GLY A 441 0.04 -5.75 15.10
CA GLY A 441 1.50 -5.81 15.06
C GLY A 441 2.06 -6.65 13.91
N GLU A 442 1.22 -7.28 13.09
CA GLU A 442 1.69 -8.03 11.93
C GLU A 442 1.78 -7.13 10.67
N LEU A 443 2.98 -6.97 10.12
CA LEU A 443 3.21 -6.33 8.82
C LEU A 443 3.10 -7.36 7.68
N HIS A 444 1.90 -7.55 7.13
CA HIS A 444 1.70 -8.36 5.91
C HIS A 444 1.82 -7.50 4.65
N VAL A 445 2.95 -6.80 4.49
CA VAL A 445 3.20 -5.90 3.35
C VAL A 445 4.20 -6.56 2.42
N GLY A 446 3.79 -7.65 1.77
CA GLY A 446 4.66 -8.35 0.83
C GLY A 446 4.07 -9.64 0.28
N THR A 447 3.74 -9.59 -1.01
CA THR A 447 3.66 -10.73 -1.94
C THR A 447 2.85 -11.96 -1.51
N GLY A 448 1.55 -11.84 -1.73
CA GLY A 448 0.72 -12.98 -2.03
C GLY A 448 -0.67 -12.50 -2.40
N MET A 449 -1.12 -12.80 -3.61
CA MET A 449 -2.55 -12.92 -3.92
C MET A 449 -3.16 -14.09 -3.13
N GLY A 450 -2.93 -14.15 -1.82
CA GLY A 450 -3.80 -14.83 -0.89
C GLY A 450 -4.88 -13.81 -0.56
N LEU A 451 -6.12 -14.15 -0.86
CA LEU A 451 -7.33 -13.40 -0.53
C LEU A 451 -7.41 -13.14 1.00
N ALA A 452 -6.58 -12.25 1.53
CA ALA A 452 -6.82 -11.58 2.79
C ALA A 452 -7.93 -10.57 2.50
N LEU A 453 -9.17 -11.04 2.63
CA LEU A 453 -10.34 -10.20 2.47
C LEU A 453 -10.20 -9.01 3.43
N PHE A 454 -10.20 -7.78 2.89
CA PHE A 454 -10.58 -6.61 3.66
C PHE A 454 -11.82 -7.01 4.45
N ARG A 455 -11.73 -6.96 5.78
CA ARG A 455 -12.85 -7.29 6.64
C ARG A 455 -13.55 -5.98 6.93
N PRO A 456 -14.67 -5.64 6.25
CA PRO A 456 -15.55 -4.57 6.70
C PRO A 456 -16.24 -4.91 8.06
N VAL A 457 -15.68 -5.79 8.88
CA VAL A 457 -16.34 -6.49 9.99
C VAL A 457 -15.74 -5.92 11.28
N ILE A 458 -16.49 -5.59 12.33
CA ILE A 458 -17.44 -6.45 13.07
C ILE A 458 -18.66 -5.65 13.53
N ALA A 459 -19.82 -5.89 12.92
CA ALA A 459 -21.10 -5.43 13.44
C ALA A 459 -21.50 -6.32 14.63
N ALA A 460 -21.54 -5.74 15.83
CA ALA A 460 -22.45 -6.22 16.87
C ALA A 460 -23.80 -5.55 16.61
N ASN A 461 -24.80 -6.30 16.15
CA ASN A 461 -26.18 -5.82 16.11
C ASN A 461 -26.56 -5.28 17.51
N GLU A 462 -26.89 -3.99 17.59
CA GLU A 462 -27.58 -3.42 18.75
C GLU A 462 -29.01 -3.96 18.86
N THR A 463 -29.55 -4.53 17.78
CA THR A 463 -30.91 -5.06 17.71
C THR A 463 -30.93 -6.57 17.47
N GLY A 464 -31.28 -7.32 18.52
CA GLY A 464 -31.96 -8.61 18.39
C GLY A 464 -31.12 -9.85 18.08
N LYS A 465 -30.98 -10.71 19.10
CA LYS A 465 -31.01 -12.20 19.04
C LYS A 465 -30.35 -12.87 17.80
N SER A 466 -29.06 -13.25 17.87
CA SER A 466 -28.59 -14.50 17.21
C SER A 466 -27.13 -14.93 17.46
N SER A 467 -26.23 -14.14 18.07
CA SER A 467 -24.87 -14.63 18.38
C SER A 467 -24.64 -14.78 19.89
N ASN A 468 -24.32 -16.00 20.33
CA ASN A 468 -23.92 -16.40 21.69
C ASN A 468 -22.55 -15.82 22.10
N LEU A 469 -22.27 -14.57 21.77
CA LEU A 469 -21.14 -13.85 22.35
C LEU A 469 -21.58 -13.21 23.68
N PRO A 470 -20.84 -13.40 24.79
CA PRO A 470 -21.10 -12.72 26.06
C PRO A 470 -21.26 -11.21 25.86
N PHE A 471 -22.17 -10.58 26.60
CA PHE A 471 -22.49 -9.15 26.46
C PHE A 471 -21.24 -8.25 26.58
N VAL A 472 -20.30 -8.61 27.45
CA VAL A 472 -18.98 -7.99 27.63
C VAL A 472 -18.16 -8.02 26.34
N CYS A 473 -18.21 -9.13 25.59
CA CYS A 473 -17.50 -9.26 24.32
C CYS A 473 -18.01 -8.28 23.26
N ARG A 474 -19.31 -7.94 23.25
CA ARG A 474 -19.86 -6.98 22.27
C ARG A 474 -19.35 -5.56 22.53
N TYR A 475 -19.30 -5.13 23.78
CA TYR A 475 -18.87 -3.77 24.12
C TYR A 475 -17.36 -3.56 24.08
N GLN A 476 -16.57 -4.59 24.39
CA GLN A 476 -15.13 -4.54 24.24
C GLN A 476 -14.70 -4.69 22.77
N MET A 477 -15.46 -5.44 21.96
CA MET A 477 -15.38 -5.37 20.50
C MET A 477 -15.69 -3.97 19.99
N LEU A 478 -16.76 -3.32 20.46
CA LEU A 478 -17.08 -1.93 20.13
C LEU A 478 -15.98 -0.97 20.57
N THR A 479 -15.37 -1.23 21.74
CA THR A 479 -14.28 -0.41 22.27
C THR A 479 -13.02 -0.57 21.43
N ILE A 480 -12.59 -1.79 21.11
CA ILE A 480 -11.45 -2.04 20.21
C ILE A 480 -11.76 -1.52 18.80
N ALA A 481 -12.98 -1.73 18.29
CA ALA A 481 -13.43 -1.21 16.99
C ALA A 481 -13.55 0.33 16.96
N LYS A 482 -13.73 0.99 18.11
CA LYS A 482 -13.74 2.46 18.26
C LYS A 482 -12.37 3.02 18.65
N SER A 483 -11.50 2.29 19.35
CA SER A 483 -10.08 2.61 19.53
C SER A 483 -9.31 2.52 18.21
N ILE A 484 -9.87 1.76 17.25
CA ILE A 484 -9.41 1.65 15.86
C ILE A 484 -10.19 2.57 14.90
N GLU A 485 -11.19 3.30 15.40
CA GLU A 485 -12.04 4.22 14.62
C GLU A 485 -12.31 3.76 13.17
N PHE A 486 -12.76 2.52 12.97
CA PHE A 486 -13.33 2.09 11.69
C PHE A 486 -14.84 1.85 11.77
N CYS A 487 -15.44 1.97 12.97
CA CYS A 487 -16.87 1.73 13.20
C CYS A 487 -17.61 3.04 13.53
N SER A 488 -18.61 3.42 12.72
CA SER A 488 -19.68 4.31 13.19
C SER A 488 -20.79 3.49 13.81
N ASP A 489 -21.47 4.12 14.77
CA ASP A 489 -22.76 3.70 15.29
C ASP A 489 -23.75 3.38 14.14
N ALA A 490 -24.46 2.25 14.30
CA ALA A 490 -25.55 1.76 13.46
C ALA A 490 -25.24 1.37 11.99
N GLU A 491 -25.51 0.09 11.71
CA GLU A 491 -25.81 -0.54 10.40
C GLU A 491 -24.69 -0.66 9.35
N ILE A 492 -24.18 -1.90 9.20
CA ILE A 492 -23.69 -2.42 7.92
C ILE A 492 -24.25 -3.85 7.72
N MET A 493 -25.16 -3.96 6.75
CA MET A 493 -25.76 -5.19 6.24
C MET A 493 -24.74 -6.03 5.45
N THR A 494 -24.80 -7.34 5.67
CA THR A 494 -24.53 -8.45 4.74
C THR A 494 -23.71 -8.12 3.49
N TRP A 495 -22.40 -8.36 3.54
CA TRP A 495 -21.59 -8.66 2.36
C TRP A 495 -20.73 -9.89 2.64
N ASN A 496 -21.29 -11.05 2.31
CA ASN A 496 -20.57 -12.31 2.20
C ASN A 496 -21.12 -13.05 0.97
N PRO A 497 -20.45 -13.02 -0.20
CA PRO A 497 -20.79 -13.93 -1.28
C PRO A 497 -20.04 -15.28 -1.17
N PHE A 498 -19.07 -15.44 -0.26
CA PHE A 498 -18.26 -16.67 -0.21
C PHE A 498 -17.79 -17.01 1.21
N CYS A 499 -18.69 -17.60 2.01
CA CYS A 499 -18.30 -18.49 3.10
C CYS A 499 -19.42 -19.51 3.32
N PRO A 500 -19.40 -20.67 2.61
CA PRO A 500 -20.16 -21.83 3.03
C PRO A 500 -19.36 -22.52 4.14
N TYR A 501 -20.05 -22.87 5.25
CA TYR A 501 -19.55 -23.60 6.41
C TYR A 501 -18.63 -22.83 7.37
N ILE A 502 -19.20 -22.42 8.52
CA ILE A 502 -18.96 -23.00 9.86
C ILE A 502 -20.04 -22.46 10.80
#